data_AF-A0A7C1JVH5-F1
#
_entry.id   AF-A0A7C1JVH5-F1
#
_cell.length_a   1.000
_cell.length_b   1.000
_cell.length_c   1.000
_cell.angle_alpha   90.00
_cell.angle_beta   90.00
_cell.angle_gamma   90.00
#
_symmetry.space_group_name_H-M   'P 1'
#
loop_
_entity.id
_entity.type
_entity.pdbx_description
1 polymer ?
#
loop_
_entity_poly.entity_id
_entity_poly.type
_entity_poly.pdbx_seq_one_letter_code
_entity_poly.pdbx_strand_id
1 'polypeptide(L)' 'MLDVVTALLALLVFLIGPHWLLDCIRQAELSDTTGEPLSGLTWTLAAVLGAYLIGLAFLVLVITAVRQTAPT' A
#
# COMPACT_ATOMS: atom_id res chain seq x y z
N MET A 1 7.84 -7.98 21.10
CA MET A 1 6.44 -7.50 20.90
C MET A 1 6.33 -6.54 19.73
N LEU A 2 7.24 -5.58 19.56
CA LEU A 2 7.23 -4.63 18.44
C LEU A 2 7.22 -5.33 17.06
N ASP A 3 8.05 -6.35 16.84
CA ASP A 3 8.12 -7.08 15.55
C ASP A 3 6.79 -7.72 15.13
N VAL A 4 6.02 -8.26 16.10
CA VAL A 4 4.72 -8.88 15.82
C VAL A 4 3.70 -7.82 15.42
N VAL A 5 3.71 -6.67 16.10
CA VAL A 5 2.83 -5.53 15.75
C VAL A 5 3.17 -4.98 14.37
N THR A 6 4.45 -4.84 14.04
CA THR A 6 4.91 -4.40 12.72
C THR A 6 4.50 -5.38 11.62
N ALA A 7 4.64 -6.69 11.85
CA ALA A 7 4.19 -7.71 10.91
C ALA A 7 2.66 -7.70 10.71
N LEU A 8 1.89 -7.50 11.78
CA LEU A 8 0.43 -7.45 11.70
C LEU A 8 -0.07 -6.20 10.96
N LEU A 9 0.56 -5.05 11.20
CA LEU A 9 0.32 -3.82 10.44
C LEU A 9 0.67 -3.99 8.97
N ALA A 10 1.83 -4.57 8.66
CA ALA A 10 2.25 -4.86 7.29
C ALA A 10 1.25 -5.81 6.60
N LEU A 11 0.78 -6.83 7.30
CA LEU A 11 -0.25 -7.75 6.79
C LEU A 11 -1.54 -7.00 6.45
N LEU A 12 -2.02 -6.14 7.35
CA LEU A 12 -3.24 -5.37 7.17
C LEU A 12 -3.12 -4.37 6.00
N VAL A 13 -1.98 -3.67 5.89
CA VAL A 13 -1.67 -2.77 4.77
C VAL A 13 -1.59 -3.55 3.46
N PHE A 14 -0.99 -4.73 3.45
CA PHE A 14 -0.90 -5.56 2.25
C PHE A 14 -2.26 -6.09 1.78
N LEU A 15 -3.17 -6.41 2.71
CA LEU A 15 -4.52 -6.87 2.41
C LEU A 15 -5.45 -5.74 1.94
N ILE A 16 -5.45 -4.60 2.63
CA ILE A 16 -6.39 -3.49 2.35
C ILE A 16 -5.85 -2.56 1.26
N GLY A 17 -4.53 -2.40 1.18
CA GLY A 17 -3.86 -1.49 0.28
C GLY A 17 -4.27 -1.63 -1.20
N PRO A 18 -4.37 -2.84 -1.77
CA PRO A 18 -4.80 -3.02 -3.16
C PRO A 18 -6.21 -2.48 -3.42
N HIS A 19 -7.15 -2.63 -2.48
CA HIS A 19 -8.50 -2.10 -2.61
C HIS A 19 -8.49 -0.57 -2.58
N TRP A 20 -7.76 0.01 -1.63
CA TRP A 20 -7.61 1.45 -1.53
C TRP A 20 -6.93 2.04 -2.78
N LEU A 21 -5.94 1.34 -3.34
CA LEU A 21 -5.23 1.76 -4.55
C LEU A 21 -6.14 1.78 -5.79
N LEU A 22 -7.02 0.78 -5.93
CA LEU A 22 -8.04 0.78 -6.98
C LEU A 22 -9.00 1.96 -6.85
N ASP A 23 -9.41 2.29 -5.63
CA ASP A 23 -10.26 3.46 -5.37
C ASP A 23 -9.54 4.77 -5.72
N CYS A 24 -8.25 4.90 -5.42
CA CYS A 24 -7.47 6.08 -5.82
C CYS A 24 -7.37 6.23 -7.34
N ILE A 25 -7.13 5.14 -8.07
CA ILE A 25 -7.08 5.18 -9.55
C ILE A 25 -8.44 5.59 -10.10
N ARG A 26 -9.54 5.03 -9.55
CA ARG A 26 -10.89 5.40 -9.95
C ARG A 26 -11.20 6.88 -9.70
N GLN A 27 -10.74 7.44 -8.57
CA GLN A 27 -10.92 8.85 -8.26
C GLN A 27 -10.06 9.77 -9.14
N ALA A 28 -8.87 9.33 -9.54
CA ALA A 28 -8.06 10.03 -10.52
C ALA A 28 -8.78 10.11 -11.87
N GLU A 29 -9.31 9.00 -12.36
CA GLU A 29 -10.07 8.95 -13.62
C GLU A 29 -11.34 9.81 -13.57
N LEU A 30 -12.07 9.78 -12.45
CA LEU A 30 -13.21 10.68 -12.24
C LEU A 30 -12.80 12.16 -12.29
N SER A 31 -11.68 12.51 -11.67
CA SER A 31 -11.20 13.90 -11.65
C SER A 31 -10.77 14.40 -13.04
N ASP A 32 -10.25 13.51 -13.88
CA ASP A 32 -9.97 13.81 -15.29
C ASP A 32 -11.27 14.07 -16.06
N THR A 33 -12.33 13.31 -15.78
CA THR A 33 -13.64 13.51 -16.43
C THR A 33 -14.38 14.77 -15.98
N THR A 34 -14.16 15.25 -14.75
CA THR A 34 -14.78 16.48 -14.23
C THR A 34 -14.00 17.74 -14.60
N GLY A 35 -12.83 17.61 -15.23
CA GLY A 35 -11.98 18.74 -15.61
C GLY A 35 -11.25 19.37 -14.41
N GLU A 36 -10.99 18.58 -13.36
CA GLU A 36 -10.26 19.02 -12.16
C GLU A 36 -8.84 18.41 -12.12
N PRO A 37 -7.88 18.96 -12.89
CA PRO A 37 -6.57 18.34 -13.09
C PRO A 37 -5.74 18.26 -11.81
N LEU A 38 -5.90 19.21 -10.88
CA LEU A 38 -5.19 19.19 -9.60
C LEU A 38 -5.64 18.00 -8.74
N SER A 39 -6.94 17.69 -8.75
CA SER A 39 -7.51 16.55 -8.02
C SER A 39 -7.00 15.23 -8.61
N GLY A 40 -6.99 15.09 -9.94
CA GLY A 40 -6.44 13.92 -10.62
C GLY A 40 -4.98 13.66 -10.27
N LEU A 41 -4.15 14.71 -10.23
CA LEU A 41 -2.75 14.62 -9.78
C LEU A 41 -2.62 14.20 -8.31
N THR A 42 -3.50 14.67 -7.42
CA THR A 42 -3.45 14.25 -6.01
C THR A 42 -3.82 12.78 -5.82
N TRP A 43 -4.82 12.28 -6.55
CA TRP A 43 -5.22 10.88 -6.49
C TRP A 43 -4.20 9.93 -7.12
N THR A 44 -3.57 10.33 -8.23
CA THR A 44 -2.47 9.57 -8.82
C THR A 44 -1.24 9.55 -7.90
N LEU A 45 -0.88 10.67 -7.27
CA LEU A 45 0.19 10.69 -6.27
C LEU A 45 -0.14 9.80 -5.07
N ALA A 46 -1.39 9.85 -4.58
CA ALA A 46 -1.85 8.98 -3.51
C ALA A 46 -1.76 7.50 -3.90
N ALA A 47 -2.15 7.14 -5.12
CA ALA A 47 -2.02 5.78 -5.64
C ALA A 47 -0.55 5.32 -5.71
N VAL A 48 0.36 6.18 -6.19
CA VAL A 48 1.80 5.87 -6.23
C VAL A 48 2.35 5.65 -4.82
N LEU A 49 2.07 6.55 -3.88
CA LEU A 49 2.50 6.40 -2.48
C LEU A 49 1.91 5.14 -1.85
N GLY A 50 0.65 4.82 -2.14
CA GLY A 50 0.00 3.59 -1.71
C GLY A 50 0.71 2.34 -2.24
N ALA A 51 1.07 2.31 -3.53
CA ALA A 51 1.81 1.21 -4.13
C ALA A 51 3.16 0.98 -3.43
N TYR A 52 3.88 2.07 -3.14
CA TYR A 52 5.14 2.00 -2.39
C TYR A 52 4.95 1.42 -0.99
N LEU A 53 3.90 1.84 -0.26
CA LEU A 53 3.60 1.32 1.06
C LEU A 53 3.25 -0.17 1.04
N ILE A 54 2.49 -0.63 0.04
CA ILE A 54 2.17 -2.05 -0.15
C ILE A 54 3.44 -2.85 -0.43
N GLY A 55 4.33 -2.35 -1.28
CA GLY A 55 5.62 -2.98 -1.56
C GLY A 55 6.50 -3.11 -0.32
N LEU A 56 6.58 -2.05 0.50
CA LEU A 56 7.29 -2.07 1.77
C LEU A 56 6.67 -3.06 2.76
N ALA A 57 5.34 -3.08 2.86
CA ALA A 57 4.63 -4.02 3.71
C ALA A 57 4.93 -5.48 3.30
N PHE A 58 4.92 -5.78 2.00
CA PHE A 58 5.30 -7.09 1.50
C PHE A 58 6.75 -7.45 1.86
N LEU A 59 7.70 -6.53 1.67
CA LEU A 59 9.10 -6.75 2.02
C LEU A 59 9.28 -7.06 3.51
N VAL A 60 8.58 -6.34 4.38
CA VAL A 60 8.58 -6.58 5.83
C VAL A 60 8.05 -7.98 6.15
N LEU A 61 6.96 -8.41 5.51
CA LEU A 61 6.40 -9.75 5.69
C LEU A 61 7.39 -10.83 5.27
N VAL A 62 8.05 -10.67 4.12
CA VAL A 62 9.08 -11.61 3.63
C VAL A 62 10.26 -11.68 4.59
N ILE A 63 10.81 -10.55 5.03
CA ILE A 63 11.92 -10.52 6.00
C ILE A 63 11.52 -11.23 7.30
N THR A 64 10.30 -10.97 7.78
CA THR A 64 9.78 -11.60 9.01
C THR A 64 9.64 -13.11 8.83
N ALA A 65 9.11 -13.57 7.70
CA ALA A 65 8.96 -14.99 7.38
C ALA A 65 10.33 -15.69 7.28
N VAL A 66 11.32 -15.07 6.64
CA VAL A 66 12.69 -15.60 6.55
C VAL A 66 13.31 -15.73 7.94
N ARG A 67 13.17 -14.72 8.80
CA ARG A 67 13.69 -14.78 10.18
C ARG A 67 13.04 -15.90 11.01
N GLN A 68 11.79 -16.26 10.74
CA GLN A 68 11.09 -17.33 11.44
C GLN A 68 11.43 -18.74 10.90
N THR A 69 11.97 -18.83 9.69
CA THR A 69 12.29 -20.11 9.02
C THR A 69 13.79 -20.43 8.99
N ALA A 70 14.65 -19.47 9.31
CA ALA A 70 16.08 -19.69 9.44
C ALA A 70 16.39 -20.51 10.72
N PRO A 71 16.99 -21.72 10.61
CA PRO A 71 17.46 -22.45 11.78
C PRO A 71 18.64 -21.69 12.41
N THR A 72 18.54 -21.39 13.70
CA THR A 72 19.69 -20.97 14.53
C THR A 72 20.71 -22.09 14.64
#